data_AF-A0A8J8BQ06-F1
#
_entry.id   AF-A0A8J8BQ06-F1
#
_cell.length_a   1.000
_cell.length_b   1.000
_cell.length_c   1.000
_cell.angle_alpha   90.00
_cell.angle_beta   90.00
_cell.angle_gamma   90.00
#
_symmetry.space_group_name_H-M   'P 1'
#
loop_
_entity.id
_entity.type
_entity.pdbx_description
1 polymer ?
#
loop_
_entity_poly.entity_id
_entity_poly.type
_entity_poly.pdbx_seq_one_letter_code
_entity_poly.pdbx_strand_id
1 'polypeptide(L)'
;MRVMLEKIIEQNDRMYTVTSGMPALTIEENEGSFLFIHRDRVESEGVHSEKPVCNIYVGMIEYSIEWITGHHHDVKEIECRAMGHPADVFRISKQKE
;
A
#
# COMPACT_ATOMS: atom_id res chain seq x y z
N MET A 1 -10.51 -10.82 -0.93
CA MET A 1 -9.69 -9.59 -1.02
C MET A 1 -9.62 -8.84 0.31
N ARG A 2 -10.70 -8.24 0.84
CA ARG A 2 -10.67 -7.42 2.07
C ARG A 2 -9.99 -8.07 3.28
N VAL A 3 -10.35 -9.32 3.63
CA VAL A 3 -9.74 -10.07 4.75
C VAL A 3 -8.22 -10.23 4.61
N MET A 4 -7.74 -10.40 3.37
CA MET A 4 -6.31 -10.50 3.09
C MET A 4 -5.62 -9.15 3.26
N LEU A 5 -6.25 -8.07 2.79
CA LEU A 5 -5.74 -6.70 2.95
C LEU A 5 -5.63 -6.33 4.44
N GLU A 6 -6.63 -6.69 5.24
CA GLU A 6 -6.59 -6.55 6.70
C GLU A 6 -5.46 -7.38 7.32
N LYS A 7 -5.18 -8.58 6.79
CA LYS A 7 -4.06 -9.40 7.27
C LYS A 7 -2.70 -8.76 6.99
N ILE A 8 -2.54 -8.08 5.85
CA ILE A 8 -1.31 -7.31 5.55
C ILE A 8 -1.11 -6.22 6.61
N ILE A 9 -2.16 -5.47 6.95
CA ILE A 9 -2.10 -4.43 8.01
C ILE A 9 -1.67 -5.05 9.34
N GLU A 10 -2.30 -6.16 9.73
CA GLU A 10 -1.96 -6.85 10.98
C GLU A 10 -0.48 -7.29 11.02
N GLN A 11 0.08 -7.76 9.90
CA GLN A 11 1.50 -8.12 9.86
C GLN A 11 2.40 -6.88 9.87
N ASN A 12 1.98 -5.80 9.23
CA ASN A 12 2.73 -4.54 9.20
C ASN A 12 2.88 -3.96 10.61
N ASP A 13 1.81 -3.95 11.39
CA ASP A 13 1.82 -3.47 12.79
C ASP A 13 2.74 -4.29 13.70
N ARG A 14 3.01 -5.56 13.36
CA ARG A 14 3.99 -6.39 14.08
C ARG A 14 5.44 -6.09 13.69
N MET A 15 5.66 -5.62 12.47
CA MET A 15 7.00 -5.38 11.92
C MET A 15 7.50 -3.96 12.21
N TYR A 16 6.63 -2.96 12.18
CA TYR A 16 7.00 -1.57 12.39
C TYR A 16 6.68 -1.14 13.82
N THR A 17 7.69 -0.63 14.53
CA THR A 17 7.43 0.04 15.82
C THR A 17 6.86 1.41 15.51
N VAL A 18 5.55 1.55 15.68
CA VAL A 18 4.83 2.80 15.44
C VAL A 18 5.45 3.93 16.29
N THR A 19 6.21 4.81 15.65
CA THR A 19 6.94 5.90 16.31
C THR A 19 6.02 7.06 16.73
N SER A 20 4.79 7.12 16.20
CA SER A 20 3.88 8.28 16.32
C SER A 20 2.48 7.96 16.88
N GLY A 21 2.25 6.75 17.42
CA GLY A 21 0.93 6.30 17.87
C GLY A 21 -0.13 6.10 16.76
N MET A 22 0.21 6.36 15.49
CA MET A 22 -0.65 6.12 14.32
C MET A 22 -0.20 4.86 13.55
N PRO A 23 -1.11 4.02 13.06
CA PRO A 23 -0.74 2.83 12.31
C PRO A 23 0.15 3.17 11.11
N ALA A 24 1.21 2.39 10.93
CA ALA A 24 2.16 2.59 9.82
C ALA A 24 1.50 2.34 8.45
N LEU A 25 0.49 1.48 8.42
CA LEU A 25 -0.34 1.20 7.25
C LEU A 25 -1.82 1.25 7.63
N THR A 26 -2.62 1.96 6.84
CA THR A 26 -4.09 2.00 6.96
C THR A 26 -4.73 1.64 5.63
N ILE A 27 -5.98 1.14 5.66
CA ILE A 27 -6.80 0.89 4.47
C ILE A 27 -8.02 1.79 4.48
N GLU A 28 -8.29 2.41 3.34
CA GLU A 28 -9.57 3.06 3.05
C GLU A 28 -10.25 2.32 1.89
N GLU A 29 -11.57 2.23 1.92
CA GLU A 29 -12.35 1.54 0.91
C GLU A 29 -13.22 2.54 0.15
N ASN A 30 -13.06 2.56 -1.17
CA ASN A 30 -13.84 3.40 -2.08
C ASN A 30 -14.69 2.53 -3.02
N GLU A 31 -15.57 3.19 -3.79
CA GLU A 31 -16.29 2.55 -4.89
C GLU A 31 -15.28 2.09 -5.96
N GLY A 32 -15.15 0.77 -6.14
CA GLY A 32 -14.25 0.19 -7.14
C GLY A 32 -12.76 0.07 -6.76
N SER A 33 -12.32 0.51 -5.56
CA SER A 33 -10.92 0.33 -5.15
C SER A 33 -10.70 0.29 -3.63
N PHE A 34 -9.53 -0.19 -3.21
CA PHE A 34 -8.97 0.04 -1.88
C PHE A 34 -7.78 0.97 -1.98
N LEU A 35 -7.59 1.82 -0.96
CA LEU A 35 -6.41 2.66 -0.81
C LEU A 35 -5.60 2.18 0.38
N PHE A 36 -4.36 1.78 0.12
CA PHE A 36 -3.37 1.47 1.14
C PHE A 36 -2.54 2.71 1.39
N ILE A 37 -2.55 3.23 2.61
CA ILE A 37 -1.84 4.46 2.99
C ILE A 37 -0.72 4.05 3.93
N HIS A 38 0.53 4.08 3.45
CA HIS A 38 1.71 3.67 4.18
C HIS A 38 2.57 4.90 4.52
N ARG A 39 2.86 5.10 5.80
CA ARG A 39 3.58 6.29 6.28
C ARG A 39 5.08 6.08 6.43
N ASP A 40 5.53 4.82 6.45
CA ASP A 40 6.91 4.47 6.81
C ASP A 40 7.59 3.52 5.79
N ARG A 41 7.48 3.79 4.48
CA ARG A 41 8.17 2.98 3.47
C ARG A 41 9.64 3.38 3.37
N VAL A 42 10.52 2.38 3.46
CA VAL A 42 11.97 2.57 3.26
C VAL A 42 12.32 3.08 1.86
N GLU A 43 11.52 2.74 0.85
CA GLU A 43 11.75 3.12 -0.56
C GLU A 43 11.65 4.63 -0.79
N SER A 44 10.79 5.32 -0.02
CA SER A 44 10.54 6.76 -0.15
C SER A 44 11.21 7.60 0.95
N GLU A 45 11.86 6.96 1.92
CA GLU A 45 12.49 7.64 3.05
C GLU A 45 13.73 8.45 2.63
N GLY A 46 13.68 9.78 2.80
CA GLY A 46 14.80 10.67 2.49
C GLY A 46 15.10 10.81 0.99
N VAL A 47 14.29 10.20 0.13
CA VAL A 47 14.41 10.26 -1.34
C VAL A 47 13.64 11.48 -1.86
N HIS A 48 14.16 12.12 -2.92
CA HIS A 48 13.42 13.07 -3.73
C HIS A 48 13.29 12.54 -5.16
N SER A 49 12.08 12.57 -5.71
CA SER A 49 11.78 12.05 -7.04
C SER A 49 10.58 12.78 -7.65
N GLU A 50 10.57 12.91 -8.98
CA GLU A 50 9.40 13.40 -9.74
C GLU A 50 8.35 12.30 -9.98
N LYS A 51 8.68 11.04 -9.67
CA LYS A 51 7.83 9.87 -9.88
C LYS A 51 7.76 8.98 -8.63
N PRO A 52 6.70 8.19 -8.47
CA PRO A 52 6.61 7.22 -7.38
C PRO A 52 7.76 6.20 -7.44
N VAL A 53 8.28 5.81 -6.27
CA VAL A 53 9.48 4.98 -6.16
C VAL A 53 9.25 3.65 -5.46
N CYS A 54 8.09 3.43 -4.83
CA CYS A 54 7.81 2.26 -3.99
C CYS A 54 7.36 1.03 -4.82
N ASN A 55 8.04 0.76 -5.94
CA ASN A 55 7.65 -0.31 -6.87
C ASN A 55 7.82 -1.71 -6.30
N ILE A 56 8.70 -1.91 -5.32
CA ILE A 56 8.82 -3.21 -4.63
C ILE A 56 7.51 -3.48 -3.88
N TYR A 57 6.97 -2.47 -3.19
CA TYR A 57 5.71 -2.63 -2.47
C TYR A 57 4.52 -2.82 -3.40
N VAL A 58 4.48 -2.13 -4.55
CA VAL A 58 3.47 -2.35 -5.60
C VAL A 58 3.47 -3.83 -6.00
N GLY A 59 4.61 -4.37 -6.41
CA GLY A 59 4.72 -5.76 -6.85
C GLY A 59 4.41 -6.76 -5.73
N MET A 60 4.77 -6.47 -4.47
CA MET A 60 4.40 -7.29 -3.32
C MET A 60 2.89 -7.38 -3.14
N ILE A 61 2.18 -6.27 -3.24
CA ILE A 61 0.70 -6.24 -3.11
C ILE A 61 0.07 -7.01 -4.26
N GLU A 62 0.46 -6.72 -5.51
CA GLU A 62 -0.06 -7.41 -6.71
C GLU A 62 0.08 -8.92 -6.59
N TYR A 63 1.30 -9.38 -6.32
CA TYR A 63 1.58 -10.81 -6.22
C TYR A 63 0.84 -11.46 -5.05
N SER A 64 0.77 -10.79 -3.90
CA SER A 64 0.07 -11.33 -2.73
C SER A 64 -1.43 -11.48 -2.98
N ILE A 65 -2.05 -10.49 -3.63
CA ILE A 65 -3.48 -10.55 -3.97
C ILE A 65 -3.73 -11.66 -4.99
N GLU A 66 -2.93 -11.71 -6.06
CA GLU A 66 -3.07 -12.71 -7.11
C GLU A 66 -2.89 -14.13 -6.57
N TRP A 67 -1.87 -14.36 -5.74
CA TRP A 67 -1.62 -15.66 -5.14
C TRP A 67 -2.79 -16.14 -4.26
N ILE A 68 -3.41 -15.24 -3.49
CA ILE A 68 -4.48 -15.60 -2.55
C ILE A 68 -5.85 -15.70 -3.24
N THR A 69 -6.12 -14.84 -4.22
CA THR A 69 -7.44 -14.74 -4.85
C THR A 69 -7.53 -15.52 -6.16
N GLY A 70 -6.40 -15.86 -6.78
CA GLY A 70 -6.34 -16.40 -8.14
C GLY A 70 -6.59 -15.36 -9.24
N HIS A 71 -6.73 -14.09 -8.88
CA HIS A 71 -7.06 -13.01 -9.81
C HIS A 71 -6.03 -11.89 -9.72
N HIS A 72 -5.56 -11.42 -10.87
CA HIS A 72 -4.71 -10.24 -10.94
C HIS A 72 -5.52 -8.97 -10.63
N HIS A 73 -4.94 -8.03 -9.91
CA HIS A 73 -5.55 -6.72 -9.61
C HIS A 73 -4.54 -5.61 -9.92
N ASP A 74 -4.98 -4.55 -10.60
CA ASP A 74 -4.15 -3.36 -10.87
C ASP A 74 -3.83 -2.64 -9.57
N VAL A 75 -2.54 -2.55 -9.23
CA VAL A 75 -2.03 -1.78 -8.10
C VAL A 75 -1.16 -0.64 -8.62
N LYS A 76 -1.41 0.58 -8.13
CA LYS A 76 -0.61 1.76 -8.48
C LYS A 76 -0.29 2.59 -7.25
N GLU A 77 0.96 3.00 -7.12
CA GLU A 77 1.32 4.09 -6.23
C GLU A 77 0.86 5.41 -6.87
N ILE A 78 -0.10 6.09 -6.24
CA ILE A 78 -0.72 7.33 -6.73
C ILE A 78 -0.21 8.58 -6.01
N GLU A 79 0.34 8.42 -4.81
CA GLU A 79 1.03 9.44 -4.04
C GLU A 79 2.27 8.82 -3.40
N CYS A 80 3.36 9.58 -3.29
CA CYS A 80 4.64 9.09 -2.78
C CYS A 80 5.32 10.15 -1.92
N ARG A 81 5.87 9.76 -0.77
CA ARG A 81 6.65 10.65 0.10
C ARG A 81 7.86 11.25 -0.62
N ALA A 82 8.47 10.49 -1.52
CA ALA A 82 9.59 10.98 -2.32
C ALA A 82 9.21 12.12 -3.28
N MET A 83 7.91 12.26 -3.59
CA MET A 83 7.36 13.35 -4.37
C MET A 83 6.88 14.54 -3.50
N GLY A 84 7.09 14.47 -2.18
CA GLY A 84 6.67 15.49 -1.22
C GLY A 84 5.29 15.26 -0.58
N HIS A 85 4.64 14.13 -0.84
CA HIS A 85 3.37 13.77 -0.18
C HIS A 85 3.58 13.34 1.28
N PRO A 86 2.56 13.44 2.15
CA PRO A 86 2.68 13.05 3.55
C PRO A 86 2.76 11.53 3.77
N ALA A 87 2.35 10.73 2.80
CA ALA A 87 2.36 9.26 2.85
C ALA A 87 2.46 8.68 1.44
N ASP A 88 2.84 7.41 1.35
CA ASP A 88 2.77 6.63 0.12
C ASP A 88 1.37 6.01 0.03
N VAL A 89 0.66 6.25 -1.09
CA VAL A 89 -0.71 5.79 -1.29
C VAL A 89 -0.78 4.84 -2.47
N PHE A 90 -1.23 3.62 -2.22
CA PHE A 90 -1.35 2.55 -3.20
C PHE A 90 -2.83 2.27 -3.46
N ARG A 91 -3.27 2.52 -4.70
CA ARG A 91 -4.63 2.18 -5.14
C ARG A 91 -4.65 0.76 -5.68
N ILE A 92 -5.55 -0.05 -5.12
CA ILE A 92 -5.79 -1.43 -5.50
C ILE A 92 -7.18 -1.50 -6.15
N SER A 93 -7.26 -1.79 -7.44
CA SER A 93 -8.54 -1.83 -8.16
C SER A 93 -9.35 -3.08 -7.77
N LYS A 94 -10.65 -2.93 -7.50
CA LYS A 94 -11.57 -4.06 -7.38
C LYS A 94 -11.87 -4.57 -8.80
N GLN A 95 -11.80 -5.88 -9.01
CA GLN A 95 -12.35 -6.50 -10.21
C GLN A 95 -13.87 -6.21 -10.23
N LYS A 96 -14.40 -5.82 -11.39
CA LYS A 96 -15.85 -5.88 -11.61
C LYS A 96 -16.19 -7.35 -11.85
N GLU A 97 -17.15 -7.89 -11.09
CA GLU A 97 -17.74 -9.22 -11.36
C GLU A 97 -18.24 -9.33 -12.79
#